data_AF-A0AAW5ECQ8-F1
#
_entry.id   AF-A0AAW5ECQ8-F1
#
_cell.length_a   1.000
_cell.length_b   1.000
_cell.length_c   1.000
_cell.angle_alpha   90.00
_cell.angle_beta   90.00
_cell.angle_gamma   90.00
#
_symmetry.space_group_name_H-M   'P 1'
#
loop_
_entity.id
_entity.type
_entity.pdbx_description
1 polymer ?
#
loop_
_entity_poly.entity_id
_entity_poly.type
_entity_poly.pdbx_seq_one_letter_code
_entity_poly.pdbx_strand_id
1 'polypeptide(L)'
;MNSERELDLTQLKEKYDNALKDLSEFLGSSKTYKDMTVEEFKQEVRLFWERSDIWRQALENGIYSKEKLDEDFELFKIHANRLLL
;
A
#
# COMPACT_ATOMS: atom_id res chain seq x y z
N MET A 1 -7.03 28.31 -5.60
CA MET A 1 -7.67 27.01 -5.95
C MET A 1 -6.71 26.03 -6.61
N ASN A 2 -5.74 26.42 -7.44
CA ASN A 2 -4.79 25.44 -8.01
C ASN A 2 -3.71 24.96 -7.02
N SER A 3 -3.23 25.84 -6.14
CA SER A 3 -2.17 25.54 -5.17
C SER A 3 -2.56 24.52 -4.08
N GLU A 4 -3.83 24.51 -3.65
CA GLU A 4 -4.31 23.55 -2.64
C GLU A 4 -4.44 22.14 -3.21
N ARG A 5 -4.90 22.02 -4.46
CA ARG A 5 -4.98 20.73 -5.17
C ARG A 5 -3.58 20.17 -5.47
N GLU A 6 -2.64 21.01 -5.87
CA GLU A 6 -1.24 20.59 -6.09
C GLU A 6 -0.57 20.11 -4.80
N LEU A 7 -0.85 20.76 -3.66
CA LEU A 7 -0.37 20.33 -2.35
C LEU A 7 -0.96 18.97 -1.95
N ASP A 8 -2.27 18.76 -2.18
CA ASP A 8 -2.96 17.51 -1.86
C ASP A 8 -2.42 16.32 -2.68
N LEU A 9 -2.20 16.51 -3.98
CA LEU A 9 -1.61 15.47 -4.85
C LEU A 9 -0.16 15.15 -4.48
N THR A 10 0.62 16.15 -4.05
CA THR A 10 1.99 15.95 -3.58
C THR A 10 2.00 15.09 -2.31
N GLN A 11 1.11 15.38 -1.36
CA GLN A 11 0.97 14.59 -0.14
C GLN A 11 0.47 13.17 -0.42
N LEU A 12 -0.46 13.00 -1.36
CA LEU A 12 -0.93 11.68 -1.77
C LEU A 12 0.20 10.85 -2.39
N LYS A 13 1.04 11.47 -3.24
CA LYS A 13 2.20 10.80 -3.81
C LYS A 13 3.19 10.33 -2.74
N GLU A 14 3.49 11.19 -1.77
CA GLU A 14 4.39 10.82 -0.65
C GLU A 14 3.81 9.68 0.19
N LYS A 15 2.51 9.72 0.50
CA LYS A 15 1.81 8.63 1.19
C LYS A 15 1.89 7.33 0.40
N TYR A 16 1.71 7.38 -0.91
CA TYR A 16 1.82 6.22 -1.79
C TYR A 16 3.22 5.62 -1.76
N ASP A 17 4.25 6.44 -1.94
CA ASP A 17 5.64 5.97 -1.97
C ASP A 17 6.04 5.34 -0.63
N ASN A 18 5.60 5.93 0.49
CA ASN A 18 5.81 5.37 1.82
C ASN A 18 5.06 4.05 2.02
N ALA A 19 3.79 3.96 1.59
CA ALA A 19 3.00 2.73 1.66
C ALA A 19 3.63 1.58 0.86
N LEU A 20 4.17 1.87 -0.33
CA LEU A 20 4.84 0.89 -1.19
C LEU A 20 6.19 0.44 -0.61
N LYS A 21 6.95 1.36 -0.03
CA LYS A 21 8.20 1.04 0.66
C LYS A 21 7.95 0.13 1.87
N ASP A 22 7.01 0.52 2.72
CA ASP A 22 6.60 -0.23 3.92
C ASP A 22 6.09 -1.64 3.55
N LEU A 23 5.27 -1.75 2.50
CA LEU A 23 4.85 -3.04 1.95
C LEU A 23 6.05 -3.87 1.48
N SER A 24 6.99 -3.26 0.75
CA SER A 24 8.17 -3.97 0.24
C SER A 24 9.06 -4.49 1.37
N GLU A 25 9.21 -3.72 2.45
CA GLU A 25 9.96 -4.13 3.65
C GLU A 25 9.26 -5.29 4.37
N PHE A 26 7.95 -5.22 4.55
CA PHE A 26 7.16 -6.34 5.05
C PHE A 26 7.33 -7.59 4.18
N LEU A 27 7.24 -7.44 2.86
CA LEU A 27 7.43 -8.54 1.92
C LEU A 27 8.86 -9.11 2.00
N GLY A 28 9.87 -8.28 2.23
CA GLY A 28 11.25 -8.71 2.45
C GLY A 28 11.45 -9.58 3.71
N SER A 29 10.64 -9.38 4.75
CA SER A 29 10.76 -10.14 6.00
C SER A 29 10.41 -11.64 5.91
N SER A 30 9.80 -12.07 4.80
CA SER A 30 9.26 -13.42 4.59
C SER A 30 8.24 -13.91 5.64
N LYS A 31 7.80 -13.06 6.57
CA LYS A 31 6.78 -13.40 7.56
C LYS A 31 5.42 -13.67 6.89
N THR A 32 4.71 -14.66 7.41
CA THR A 32 3.33 -15.01 7.07
C THR A 32 2.44 -14.86 8.30
N TYR A 33 1.11 -14.99 8.15
CA TYR A 33 0.18 -14.91 9.28
C TYR A 33 0.52 -15.90 10.40
N LYS A 34 1.10 -17.06 10.06
CA LYS A 34 1.49 -18.11 11.03
C LYS A 34 2.63 -17.68 11.94
N ASP A 35 3.43 -16.71 11.51
CA ASP A 35 4.59 -16.19 12.24
C ASP A 35 4.23 -14.99 13.14
N MET A 36 2.96 -14.58 13.13
CA MET A 36 2.48 -13.38 13.82
C MET A 36 1.67 -13.73 15.05
N THR A 37 1.82 -12.92 16.09
CA THR A 37 0.81 -12.82 17.16
C THR A 37 -0.52 -12.29 16.60
N VAL A 38 -1.61 -12.48 17.33
CA VAL A 38 -2.93 -11.95 16.94
C VAL A 38 -2.90 -10.43 16.79
N GLU A 39 -2.19 -9.73 17.67
CA GLU A 39 -2.03 -8.28 17.65
C GLU A 39 -1.23 -7.82 16.43
N GLU A 40 -0.11 -8.48 16.11
CA GLU A 40 0.65 -8.20 14.89
C GLU A 40 -0.19 -8.45 13.63
N PHE A 41 -0.90 -9.57 13.58
CA PHE A 41 -1.77 -9.89 12.45
C PHE A 41 -2.87 -8.84 12.25
N LYS A 42 -3.55 -8.42 13.33
CA LYS A 42 -4.55 -7.33 13.27
C LYS A 42 -3.96 -6.03 12.75
N GLN A 43 -2.74 -5.71 13.18
CA GLN A 43 -2.03 -4.52 12.71
C GLN A 43 -1.70 -4.62 11.22
N GLU A 44 -1.20 -5.75 10.74
CA GLU A 44 -0.90 -5.94 9.31
C GLU A 44 -2.16 -5.95 8.44
N VAL A 45 -3.28 -6.52 8.90
CA VAL A 45 -4.56 -6.41 8.20
C VAL A 45 -5.03 -4.96 8.10
N ARG A 46 -4.87 -4.16 9.17
CA ARG A 46 -5.18 -2.73 9.12
C ARG A 46 -4.31 -2.01 8.10
N LEU A 47 -2.99 -2.27 8.12
CA LEU A 47 -2.05 -1.68 7.16
C LEU A 47 -2.38 -2.10 5.72
N PHE A 48 -2.77 -3.35 5.48
CA PHE A 48 -3.21 -3.80 4.16
C PHE A 48 -4.35 -2.93 3.61
N TRP A 49 -5.37 -2.64 4.43
CA TRP A 49 -6.48 -1.79 4.03
C TRP A 49 -6.06 -0.33 3.80
N GLU A 50 -5.25 0.24 4.68
CA GLU A 50 -4.73 1.61 4.55
C GLU A 50 -3.91 1.77 3.26
N ARG A 51 -2.97 0.86 3.00
CA ARG A 51 -2.15 0.87 1.77
C ARG A 51 -3.02 0.68 0.51
N SER A 52 -4.05 -0.18 0.58
CA SER A 52 -4.96 -0.41 -0.56
C SER A 52 -5.81 0.81 -0.89
N ASP A 53 -6.24 1.55 0.13
CA ASP A 53 -6.98 2.79 -0.07
C ASP A 53 -6.10 3.89 -0.69
N ILE A 54 -4.84 3.99 -0.24
CA ILE A 54 -3.86 4.90 -0.85
C ILE A 54 -3.61 4.54 -2.32
N TRP A 55 -3.48 3.26 -2.65
CA TRP A 55 -3.36 2.81 -4.05
C TRP A 55 -4.59 3.20 -4.89
N ARG A 56 -5.79 2.98 -4.37
CA ARG A 56 -7.05 3.38 -5.04
C ARG A 56 -7.10 4.89 -5.28
N GLN A 57 -6.75 5.69 -4.27
CA GLN A 57 -6.67 7.15 -4.42
C GLN A 57 -5.63 7.57 -5.46
N ALA A 58 -4.47 6.91 -5.53
CA ALA A 58 -3.44 7.19 -6.52
C ALA A 58 -3.92 6.89 -7.96
N LEU A 59 -4.69 5.81 -8.14
CA LEU A 59 -5.34 5.47 -9.40
C LEU A 59 -6.40 6.50 -9.81
N GLU A 60 -7.28 6.88 -8.89
CA GLU A 60 -8.36 7.85 -9.13
C GLU A 60 -7.83 9.25 -9.48
N ASN A 61 -6.70 9.64 -8.89
CA ASN A 61 -6.08 10.94 -9.10
C ASN A 61 -5.00 10.96 -10.18
N GLY A 62 -4.67 9.80 -10.78
CA GLY A 62 -3.65 9.71 -11.83
C GLY A 62 -2.25 10.11 -11.36
N ILE A 63 -1.89 9.77 -10.11
CA ILE A 63 -0.57 10.11 -9.53
C ILE A 63 0.57 9.41 -10.30
N TYR A 64 0.30 8.19 -10.77
CA TYR A 64 1.21 7.37 -11.56
C TYR A 64 0.51 6.85 -12.82
N SER A 65 1.29 6.33 -13.76
CA SER A 65 0.72 5.62 -14.91
C SER A 65 -0.03 4.38 -14.44
N LYS A 66 -1.06 4.00 -15.20
CA LYS A 66 -1.84 2.80 -14.91
C LYS A 66 -0.96 1.55 -14.88
N GLU A 67 -0.01 1.44 -15.80
CA GLU A 67 0.91 0.31 -15.90
C GLU A 67 1.75 0.15 -14.63
N LYS A 68 2.30 1.26 -14.08
CA LYS A 68 3.02 1.22 -12.81
C LYS A 68 2.12 0.79 -11.66
N LEU A 69 0.89 1.29 -11.60
CA LEU A 69 -0.06 0.94 -10.54
C LEU A 69 -0.50 -0.53 -10.63
N ASP A 70 -0.63 -1.06 -11.85
CA ASP A 70 -0.92 -2.47 -12.10
C ASP A 70 0.26 -3.37 -11.68
N GLU A 71 1.51 -2.96 -11.96
CA GLU A 71 2.72 -3.65 -11.48
C GLU A 71 2.82 -3.65 -9.96
N ASP A 72 2.63 -2.48 -9.33
CA ASP A 72 2.64 -2.33 -7.89
C ASP A 72 1.54 -3.19 -7.23
N PHE A 73 0.38 -3.35 -7.88
CA PHE A 73 -0.74 -4.15 -7.38
C PHE A 73 -0.38 -5.64 -7.20
N GLU A 74 0.62 -6.16 -7.91
CA GLU A 74 1.12 -7.52 -7.68
C GLU A 74 1.69 -7.68 -6.25
N LEU A 75 2.30 -6.63 -5.68
CA LEU A 75 2.78 -6.66 -4.30
C LEU A 75 1.62 -6.77 -3.30
N PHE A 76 0.50 -6.10 -3.59
CA PHE A 76 -0.71 -6.18 -2.77
C PHE A 76 -1.34 -7.58 -2.81
N LYS A 77 -1.34 -8.24 -3.97
CA LYS A 77 -1.78 -9.65 -4.07
C LYS A 77 -0.91 -10.56 -3.22
N ILE A 78 0.40 -10.38 -3.24
CA ILE A 78 1.33 -11.16 -2.40
C ILE A 78 1.08 -10.88 -0.92
N HIS A 79 0.84 -9.61 -0.54
CA HIS A 79 0.49 -9.26 0.84
C HIS A 79 -0.78 -9.97 1.30
N ALA A 80 -1.85 -9.91 0.50
CA ALA A 80 -3.10 -10.61 0.80
C ALA A 80 -2.87 -12.12 0.98
N ASN A 81 -2.05 -12.74 0.12
CA ASN A 81 -1.70 -14.15 0.26
C ASN A 81 -1.01 -14.44 1.60
N ARG A 82 -0.09 -13.59 2.07
CA ARG A 82 0.58 -13.78 3.36
C ARG A 82 -0.33 -13.63 4.58
N LEU A 83 -1.43 -12.89 4.43
CA LEU A 83 -2.44 -12.73 5.48
C LEU A 83 -3.50 -13.84 5.46
N LEU A 84 -3.56 -14.65 4.40
CA LEU A 84 -4.59 -15.69 4.21
C LEU A 84 -4.04 -17.13 4.23
N LEU A 85 -2.74 -17.34 3.95
CA LEU A 85 -2.09 -18.66 3.75
C LEU A 85 -0.99 -18.97 4.75
#